data_AF-G4ZTW6-F1
#
_entry.id   AF-G4ZTW6-F1
#
_cell.length_a   1.000
_cell.length_b   1.000
_cell.length_c   1.000
_cell.angle_alpha   90.00
_cell.angle_beta   90.00
_cell.angle_gamma   90.00
#
_symmetry.space_group_name_H-M   'P 1'
#
loop_
_entity.id
_entity.type
_entity.pdbx_description
1 polymer ?
#
loop_
_entity_poly.entity_id
_entity_poly.type
_entity_poly.pdbx_seq_one_letter_code
_entity_poly.pdbx_strand_id
1 'polypeptide(L)'
;MANITDATCDFGLAQTEDGCIRTLASYDPSSYHTTQAVYLALGGISVAASVILYVRSVKHEGALLQQYSFLFCCYGAVTMVIRGADPLSYGYVIPRPISAFLADTCTAALYSV
;
A
#
# COMPACT_ATOMS: atom_id res chain seq x y z
N MET A 1 -8.55 -16.16 15.55
CA MET A 1 -9.05 -14.90 16.14
C MET A 1 -8.38 -14.77 17.49
N ALA A 2 -7.40 -13.87 17.64
CA ALA A 2 -6.72 -13.68 18.92
C ALA A 2 -7.71 -13.01 19.89
N ASN A 3 -7.69 -13.45 21.15
CA ASN A 3 -8.55 -12.94 22.21
C ASN A 3 -8.16 -11.47 22.46
N ILE A 4 -8.94 -10.53 21.93
CA ILE A 4 -8.81 -9.10 22.24
C ILE A 4 -9.28 -8.97 23.69
N THR A 5 -8.31 -8.84 24.59
CA THR A 5 -8.56 -8.58 26.01
C THR A 5 -8.35 -7.10 26.26
N ASP A 6 -8.78 -6.56 27.40
CA ASP A 6 -8.52 -5.17 27.80
C ASP A 6 -7.02 -4.81 27.86
N ALA A 7 -6.13 -5.81 27.74
CA ALA A 7 -4.68 -5.67 27.65
C ALA A 7 -4.13 -5.56 26.22
N THR A 8 -4.93 -5.83 25.17
CA THR A 8 -4.45 -5.88 23.77
C THR A 8 -5.33 -5.03 22.86
N CYS A 9 -4.80 -3.91 22.38
CA CYS A 9 -5.48 -3.06 21.41
C CYS A 9 -5.47 -3.66 20.00
N ASP A 10 -6.46 -3.26 19.19
CA ASP A 10 -6.42 -3.50 17.75
C ASP A 10 -5.17 -2.90 17.12
N PHE A 11 -4.68 -3.55 16.06
CA PHE A 11 -3.50 -3.09 15.34
C PHE A 11 -3.72 -1.70 14.74
N GLY A 12 -2.80 -0.77 14.98
CA GLY A 12 -2.94 0.63 14.61
C GLY A 12 -3.31 1.53 15.79
N LEU A 13 -3.74 0.96 16.92
CA LEU A 13 -4.06 1.67 18.15
C LEU A 13 -3.02 1.37 19.25
N ALA A 14 -2.77 2.36 20.10
CA ALA A 14 -1.91 2.25 21.26
C ALA A 14 -2.76 2.17 22.54
N GLN A 15 -2.28 1.39 23.50
CA GLN A 15 -2.88 1.33 24.84
C GLN A 15 -2.47 2.55 25.65
N THR A 16 -3.45 3.34 26.06
CA THR A 16 -3.28 4.51 26.94
C THR A 16 -4.05 4.32 28.24
N GLU A 17 -3.90 5.23 29.22
CA GLU A 17 -4.70 5.19 30.46
C GLU A 17 -6.21 5.28 30.18
N ASP A 18 -6.59 5.94 29.08
CA ASP A 18 -7.96 6.04 28.57
C ASP A 18 -8.38 4.84 27.69
N GLY A 19 -7.53 3.81 27.57
CA GLY A 19 -7.75 2.63 26.73
C GLY A 19 -7.16 2.75 25.31
N CYS A 20 -7.76 2.03 24.35
CA CYS A 20 -7.27 1.91 22.97
C CYS A 20 -7.80 2.99 22.03
N ILE A 21 -7.73 4.27 22.42
CA ILE A 21 -8.33 5.38 21.65
C ILE A 21 -7.35 6.10 20.73
N ARG A 22 -6.04 5.90 20.95
CA ARG A 22 -5.00 6.70 20.30
C ARG A 22 -4.32 5.91 19.19
N THR A 23 -4.24 6.47 17.98
CA THR A 23 -3.57 5.80 16.86
C THR A 23 -2.05 5.84 16.98
N LEU A 24 -1.37 4.83 16.45
CA LEU A 24 0.09 4.79 16.36
C LEU A 24 0.65 5.96 15.53
N ALA A 25 -0.09 6.39 14.49
CA ALA A 25 0.25 7.55 13.69
C ALA A 25 0.29 8.87 14.50
N SER A 26 -0.45 8.96 15.61
CA SER A 26 -0.52 10.18 16.42
C SER A 26 0.69 10.42 17.33
N TYR A 27 1.57 9.43 17.50
CA TYR A 27 2.80 9.56 18.30
C TYR A 27 3.92 10.26 17.52
N ASP A 28 4.03 9.99 16.22
CA ASP A 28 4.96 10.67 15.32
C ASP A 28 4.27 10.99 13.98
N PRO A 29 3.47 12.07 13.93
CA PRO A 29 2.76 12.45 12.72
C PRO A 29 3.72 12.85 11.59
N SER A 30 4.93 13.34 11.93
CA SER A 30 5.90 13.79 10.95
C SER A 30 6.44 12.63 10.11
N SER A 31 6.83 11.53 10.77
CA SER A 31 7.28 10.31 10.11
C SER A 31 6.14 9.61 9.37
N TYR A 32 4.94 9.60 9.94
CA TYR A 32 3.74 9.06 9.30
C TYR A 32 3.43 9.77 7.97
N HIS A 33 3.35 11.10 7.98
CA HIS A 33 3.08 11.88 6.76
C HIS A 33 4.21 11.82 5.74
N THR A 34 5.47 11.73 6.20
CA THR A 34 6.62 11.51 5.31
C THR A 34 6.49 10.17 4.60
N THR A 35 6.19 9.10 5.32
CA THR A 35 6.00 7.76 4.76
C THR A 35 4.83 7.73 3.78
N GLN A 36 3.70 8.35 4.14
CA GLN A 36 2.54 8.53 3.27
C GLN A 36 2.92 9.25 1.97
N ALA A 37 3.62 10.38 2.05
CA ALA A 37 4.07 11.13 0.87
C ALA A 37 5.00 10.30 -0.03
N VAL A 38 5.93 9.53 0.55
CA VAL A 38 6.84 8.66 -0.20
C VAL A 38 6.07 7.56 -0.95
N TYR A 39 5.14 6.87 -0.29
CA TYR A 39 4.33 5.83 -0.93
C TYR A 39 3.47 6.39 -2.06
N LEU A 40 2.82 7.53 -1.84
CA LEU A 40 1.97 8.18 -2.84
C LEU A 40 2.80 8.70 -4.02
N ALA A 41 3.94 9.32 -3.77
CA ALA A 41 4.81 9.85 -4.82
C ALA A 41 5.41 8.73 -5.67
N LEU A 42 6.05 7.73 -5.05
CA LEU A 42 6.65 6.60 -5.76
C LEU A 42 5.58 5.77 -6.48
N GLY A 43 4.48 5.44 -5.80
CA GLY A 43 3.37 4.72 -6.39
C GLY A 43 2.77 5.48 -7.58
N GLY A 44 2.51 6.78 -7.43
CA GLY A 44 1.95 7.62 -8.49
C GLY A 44 2.86 7.72 -9.72
N ILE A 45 4.17 7.94 -9.52
CA ILE A 45 5.15 7.97 -10.62
C ILE A 45 5.20 6.61 -11.33
N SER A 46 5.23 5.51 -10.58
CA SER A 46 5.28 4.16 -11.15
C SER A 46 4.00 3.79 -11.91
N VAL A 47 2.82 4.20 -11.43
CA VAL A 47 1.55 4.03 -12.15
C VAL A 47 1.61 4.80 -13.48
N ALA A 48 1.97 6.08 -13.43
CA ALA A 48 2.04 6.92 -14.64
C ALA A 48 3.02 6.33 -15.67
N ALA A 49 4.22 5.94 -15.24
CA ALA A 49 5.21 5.32 -16.11
C ALA A 49 4.70 4.02 -16.74
N SER A 50 4.10 3.12 -15.93
CA SER A 50 3.59 1.83 -16.40
C SER A 50 2.45 2.00 -17.41
N VAL A 51 1.53 2.94 -17.16
CA VAL A 51 0.44 3.26 -18.09
C VAL A 51 0.98 3.83 -19.40
N ILE A 52 1.94 4.75 -19.37
CA ILE A 52 2.54 5.32 -20.58
C ILE A 52 3.23 4.23 -21.41
N LEU A 53 3.97 3.33 -20.76
CA LEU A 53 4.66 2.22 -21.43
C LEU A 53 3.66 1.21 -22.01
N TYR A 54 2.58 0.90 -21.29
CA TYR A 54 1.51 0.05 -21.78
C TYR A 54 0.86 0.66 -23.03
N VAL A 55 0.43 1.93 -22.98
CA VAL A 55 -0.19 2.61 -24.13
C VAL A 55 0.75 2.64 -25.34
N ARG A 56 2.04 2.91 -25.13
CA ARG A 56 3.05 2.85 -26.20
C ARG A 56 3.18 1.45 -26.78
N SER A 57 3.22 0.42 -25.94
CA SER A 57 3.35 -0.97 -26.40
C SER A 57 2.13 -1.41 -27.23
N VAL A 58 0.92 -1.01 -26.86
CA VAL A 58 -0.29 -1.29 -27.65
C VAL A 58 -0.24 -0.55 -28.99
N LYS A 59 0.14 0.72 -28.99
CA LYS A 59 0.21 1.54 -30.21
C LYS A 59 1.25 1.04 -31.23
N HIS A 60 2.33 0.43 -30.75
CA HIS A 60 3.44 -0.05 -31.58
C HIS A 60 3.42 -1.57 -31.77
N GLU A 61 2.27 -2.23 -31.58
CA GLU A 61 2.11 -3.69 -31.77
C GLU A 61 3.14 -4.52 -31.00
N GLY A 62 3.48 -4.08 -29.78
CA GLY A 62 4.41 -4.77 -28.90
C GLY A 62 3.90 -6.14 -28.47
N ALA A 63 4.83 -7.02 -28.09
CA ALA A 63 4.51 -8.39 -27.69
C ALA A 63 3.51 -8.43 -26.53
N LEU A 64 2.55 -9.38 -26.58
CA LEU A 64 1.55 -9.56 -25.52
C LEU A 64 2.18 -9.75 -24.15
N LEU A 65 3.28 -10.50 -24.07
CA LEU A 65 3.99 -10.72 -22.80
C LEU A 65 4.48 -9.39 -22.19
N GLN A 66 5.02 -8.49 -23.00
CA GLN A 66 5.47 -7.16 -22.57
C GLN A 66 4.30 -6.31 -22.06
N GLN A 67 3.14 -6.39 -22.71
CA GLN A 67 1.92 -5.69 -22.28
C GLN A 67 1.46 -6.17 -20.90
N TYR A 68 1.48 -7.49 -20.65
CA TYR A 68 1.14 -8.06 -19.34
C TYR A 68 2.14 -7.63 -18.25
N SER A 69 3.44 -7.60 -18.55
CA SER A 69 4.45 -7.11 -17.62
C SER A 69 4.16 -5.67 -17.17
N PHE A 70 3.83 -4.77 -18.11
CA PHE A 70 3.46 -3.39 -17.76
C PHE A 70 2.16 -3.30 -16.95
N LEU A 71 1.21 -4.20 -17.19
CA LEU A 71 -0.04 -4.25 -16.45
C LEU A 71 0.19 -4.76 -15.01
N PHE A 72 1.05 -5.75 -14.81
CA PHE A 72 1.48 -6.20 -13.46
C PHE A 72 2.26 -5.12 -12.72
N CYS A 73 3.17 -4.41 -13.38
CA CYS A 73 3.87 -3.25 -12.80
C CYS A 73 2.88 -2.15 -12.39
N CYS A 74 1.88 -1.87 -13.23
CA CYS A 74 0.82 -0.92 -12.90
C CYS A 74 0.01 -1.37 -11.68
N TYR A 75 -0.39 -2.64 -11.63
CA TYR A 75 -1.11 -3.21 -10.49
C TYR A 75 -0.29 -3.09 -9.19
N GLY A 76 0.98 -3.51 -9.19
CA GLY A 76 1.88 -3.37 -8.05
C GLY A 76 2.00 -1.91 -7.59
N ALA A 77 2.16 -0.97 -8.53
CA ALA A 77 2.22 0.45 -8.22
C ALA A 77 0.91 0.99 -7.61
N VAL A 78 -0.26 0.54 -8.08
CA VAL A 78 -1.56 0.91 -7.50
C VAL A 78 -1.68 0.43 -6.06
N THR A 79 -1.25 -0.80 -5.75
CA THR A 79 -1.29 -1.29 -4.36
C THR A 79 -0.45 -0.42 -3.42
N MET A 80 0.70 0.10 -3.88
CA MET A 80 1.54 1.03 -3.12
C MET A 80 0.82 2.36 -2.87
N VAL A 81 0.09 2.90 -3.85
CA VAL A 81 -0.71 4.12 -3.67
C VAL A 81 -1.80 3.91 -2.62
N ILE A 82 -2.54 2.79 -2.69
CA ILE A 82 -3.60 2.47 -1.73
C ILE A 82 -3.02 2.33 -0.32
N ARG A 83 -1.90 1.60 -0.17
CA ARG A 83 -1.19 1.47 1.11
C ARG A 83 -0.57 2.78 1.59
N GLY A 84 -0.33 3.74 0.71
CA GLY A 84 0.11 5.10 1.05
C GLY A 84 -0.97 5.94 1.73
N ALA A 85 -2.26 5.65 1.52
CA ALA A 85 -3.33 6.35 2.22
C ALA A 85 -3.30 6.11 3.74
N ASP A 86 -2.88 4.90 4.16
CA ASP A 86 -2.66 4.54 5.55
C ASP A 86 -1.41 3.64 5.66
N PRO A 87 -0.21 4.23 5.68
CA PRO A 87 1.03 3.48 5.68
C PRO A 87 1.09 2.58 6.91
N LEU A 88 1.29 1.29 6.65
CA LEU A 88 1.34 0.23 7.65
C LEU A 88 0.07 0.11 8.51
N SER A 89 -1.08 0.67 8.09
CA SER A 89 -2.33 0.69 8.87
C SER A 89 -2.22 1.41 10.23
N TYR A 90 -1.27 2.35 10.38
CA TYR A 90 -1.03 3.05 11.64
C TYR A 90 -2.02 4.19 11.92
N GLY A 91 -2.73 4.65 10.91
CA GLY A 91 -3.86 5.58 11.01
C GLY A 91 -5.18 4.91 11.35
N TYR A 92 -5.22 3.56 11.43
CA TYR A 92 -6.43 2.77 11.68
C TYR A 92 -7.56 3.05 10.67
N VAL A 93 -7.20 3.41 9.43
CA VAL A 93 -8.14 3.66 8.32
C VAL A 93 -8.31 2.40 7.48
N ILE A 94 -7.20 1.72 7.16
CA ILE A 94 -7.19 0.49 6.35
C ILE A 94 -6.96 -0.71 7.27
N PRO A 95 -7.90 -1.67 7.34
CA PRO A 95 -7.72 -2.90 8.10
C PRO A 95 -6.43 -3.64 7.71
N ARG A 96 -5.68 -4.11 8.71
CA ARG A 96 -4.40 -4.83 8.51
C ARG A 96 -4.49 -5.99 7.51
N PRO A 97 -5.56 -6.83 7.50
CA PRO A 97 -5.66 -7.92 6.52
C PRO A 97 -5.67 -7.43 5.07
N ILE A 98 -6.31 -6.28 4.80
CA ILE A 98 -6.35 -5.68 3.46
C ILE A 98 -4.98 -5.12 3.10
N SER A 99 -4.33 -4.41 4.03
CA SER A 99 -2.98 -3.88 3.81
C SER A 99 -1.95 -4.98 3.56
N ALA A 100 -2.05 -6.10 4.29
CA ALA A 100 -1.22 -7.30 4.10
C ALA A 100 -1.50 -7.96 2.76
N PHE A 101 -2.77 -8.18 2.40
CA PHE A 101 -3.15 -8.72 1.11
C PHE A 101 -2.60 -7.89 -0.06
N LEU A 102 -2.71 -6.56 0.01
CA LEU A 102 -2.16 -5.64 -0.99
C LEU A 102 -0.63 -5.71 -1.07
N ALA A 103 0.05 -5.96 0.05
CA ALA A 103 1.50 -6.16 0.06
C ALA A 103 1.88 -7.48 -0.63
N ASP A 104 1.20 -8.58 -0.29
CA ASP A 104 1.45 -9.90 -0.85
C ASP A 104 1.19 -9.93 -2.36
N THR A 105 0.08 -9.34 -2.82
CA THR A 105 -0.23 -9.29 -4.25
C THR A 105 0.70 -8.36 -5.01
N CYS A 106 1.23 -7.30 -4.39
CA CYS A 106 2.29 -6.48 -4.97
C CYS A 106 3.55 -7.29 -5.18
N THR A 107 3.99 -8.02 -4.16
CA THR A 107 5.16 -8.90 -4.25
C THR A 107 4.97 -9.98 -5.32
N ALA A 108 3.81 -10.63 -5.35
CA ALA A 108 3.49 -11.61 -6.37
C ALA A 108 3.51 -11.02 -7.80
N ALA A 109 2.98 -9.80 -7.98
CA ALA A 109 3.03 -9.10 -9.27
C ALA A 109 4.46 -8.79 -9.71
N LEU A 110 5.33 -8.35 -8.78
CA LEU A 110 6.73 -8.07 -9.07
C LEU A 110 7.53 -9.32 -9.46
N TYR A 111 7.23 -10.48 -8.87
CA TYR A 111 7.85 -11.76 -9.25
C TYR A 111 7.27 -12.38 -10.52
N SER A 112 6.15 -11.86 -11.03
CA SER A 112 5.50 -12.35 -12.26
C SER A 112 5.97 -11.62 -13.52
N VAL A 113 6.78 -10.56 -13.36
CA VAL A 113 7.39 -9.78 -14.44
C VAL A 113 8.77 -10.34 -14.78
#